data_AF-A0A060YDB3-F1
#
_entry.id   AF-A0A060YDB3-F1
#
_cell.length_a   1.000
_cell.length_b   1.000
_cell.length_c   1.000
_cell.angle_alpha   90.00
_cell.angle_beta   90.00
_cell.angle_gamma   90.00
#
_symmetry.space_group_name_H-M   'P 1'
#
loop_
_entity.id
_entity.type
_entity.pdbx_description
1 polymer ?
#
loop_
_entity_poly.entity_id
_entity_poly.type
_entity_poly.pdbx_seq_one_letter_code
_entity_poly.pdbx_strand_id
1 'polypeptide(L)'
;MLNPLPLSFLPLFKELHNSNCPYMTAYKLVTVHFRWWGLQGRVENFIHKQEKRLFTNFHRQLFCWLDRWVNLTMDDIRRMEEETQRELDQVCIHKP
;
A
#
# COMPACT_ATOMS: atom_id res chain seq x y z
N MET A 1 -12.89 13.71 6.17
CA MET A 1 -12.13 14.40 7.24
C MET A 1 -10.76 13.76 7.31
N LEU A 2 -9.73 14.46 6.81
CA LEU A 2 -8.34 14.05 6.99
C LEU A 2 -8.00 14.34 8.45
N ASN A 3 -7.92 13.31 9.30
CA ASN A 3 -7.38 13.50 10.64
C ASN A 3 -5.95 14.04 10.50
N PRO A 4 -5.59 15.12 11.22
CA PRO A 4 -4.22 15.60 11.22
C PRO A 4 -3.31 14.46 11.70
N LEU A 5 -2.21 14.23 11.00
CA LEU A 5 -1.20 13.25 11.40
C LEU A 5 -0.82 13.52 12.87
N PRO A 6 -0.76 12.49 13.73
CA PRO A 6 -0.36 12.70 15.12
C PRO A 6 1.03 13.33 15.15
N LEU A 7 1.22 14.32 16.04
CA LEU A 7 2.43 15.12 16.22
C LEU A 7 3.72 14.30 16.45
N SER A 8 3.61 12.98 16.67
CA SER A 8 4.73 12.02 16.73
C SER A 8 5.41 11.74 15.39
N PHE A 9 4.83 12.10 14.24
CA PHE A 9 5.39 11.80 12.91
C PHE A 9 6.35 12.88 12.36
N LEU A 10 6.28 14.12 12.83
CA LEU A 10 7.17 15.22 12.41
C LEU A 10 8.65 15.01 12.81
N PRO A 11 8.97 14.46 14.01
CA PRO A 11 10.35 14.12 14.38
C PRO A 11 10.94 12.94 13.58
N LEU A 12 10.09 12.02 13.10
CA LEU A 12 10.49 10.73 12.54
C LEU A 12 11.25 10.84 11.21
N PHE A 13 10.97 11.88 10.39
CA PHE A 13 11.68 12.08 9.13
C PHE A 13 13.12 12.59 9.33
N LYS A 14 13.38 13.30 10.45
CA LYS A 14 14.68 13.86 10.77
C LYS A 14 15.59 12.84 11.49
N GLU A 15 14.98 11.83 12.13
CA GLU A 15 15.68 10.78 12.87
C GLU A 15 16.00 9.51 12.05
N LEU A 16 15.45 9.35 10.85
CA LEU A 16 15.77 8.21 9.95
C LEU A 16 17.28 8.09 9.61
N HIS A 17 18.05 9.17 9.78
CA HIS A 17 19.50 9.20 9.56
C HIS A 17 20.31 9.04 10.87
N ASN A 18 19.68 8.66 11.97
CA ASN A 18 20.35 8.22 13.20
C ASN A 18 20.37 6.68 13.25
N SER A 19 21.50 6.11 13.69
CA SER A 19 21.89 4.71 13.53
C SER A 19 20.99 3.63 14.15
N ASN A 20 19.90 3.99 14.83
CA ASN A 20 19.04 3.06 15.58
C ASN A 20 17.64 2.85 14.97
N CYS A 21 17.33 3.44 13.80
CA CYS A 21 16.05 3.21 13.11
C CYS A 21 16.24 2.22 11.94
N PRO A 22 15.55 1.06 11.93
CA PRO A 22 15.63 0.14 10.80
C PRO A 22 14.98 0.76 9.55
N TYR A 23 15.66 0.66 8.41
CA TYR A 23 15.18 1.15 7.12
C TYR A 23 15.27 0.05 6.06
N MET A 24 14.42 0.15 5.04
CA MET A 24 14.41 -0.77 3.90
C MET A 24 14.02 -0.02 2.62
N THR A 25 14.29 -0.62 1.46
CA THR A 25 13.84 -0.10 0.16
C THR A 25 13.29 -1.23 -0.67
N ALA A 26 12.08 -1.04 -1.21
CA ALA A 26 11.44 -1.98 -2.13
C ALA A 26 11.58 -1.50 -3.58
N TYR A 27 12.39 -2.19 -4.37
CA TYR A 27 12.58 -1.91 -5.79
C TYR A 27 11.50 -2.61 -6.63
N LYS A 28 10.36 -1.94 -6.81
CA LYS A 28 9.21 -2.46 -7.57
C LYS A 28 9.34 -2.12 -9.06
N LEU A 29 9.88 -3.05 -9.85
CA LEU A 29 9.94 -2.93 -11.32
C LEU A 29 8.56 -3.25 -11.90
N VAL A 30 7.89 -2.25 -12.49
CA VAL A 30 6.58 -2.41 -13.12
C VAL A 30 6.73 -2.43 -14.63
N THR A 31 6.24 -3.49 -15.27
CA THR A 31 6.15 -3.60 -16.73
C THR A 31 4.68 -3.68 -17.13
N VAL A 32 4.24 -2.79 -18.02
CA VAL A 32 2.87 -2.78 -18.55
C VAL A 32 2.95 -3.05 -20.05
N HIS A 33 2.11 -3.95 -20.54
CA HIS A 33 1.99 -4.24 -21.96
C HIS A 33 0.51 -4.19 -22.34
N PHE A 34 0.12 -3.21 -23.15
CA PHE A 34 -1.27 -3.04 -23.59
C PHE A 34 -1.33 -2.82 -25.11
N ARG A 35 -1.66 -3.88 -25.84
CA ARG A 35 -1.65 -3.89 -27.30
C ARG A 35 -3.03 -3.55 -27.87
N TRP A 36 -3.29 -2.26 -28.06
CA TRP A 36 -4.47 -1.76 -28.76
C TRP A 36 -4.09 -0.57 -29.65
N TRP A 37 -4.36 -0.69 -30.95
CA TRP A 37 -4.15 0.38 -31.92
C TRP A 37 -4.86 1.69 -31.51
N GLY A 38 -4.11 2.79 -31.50
CA GLY A 38 -4.62 4.13 -31.14
C GLY A 38 -4.76 4.41 -29.63
N LEU A 39 -4.64 3.40 -28.75
CA LEU A 39 -4.78 3.57 -27.30
C LEU A 39 -3.57 3.12 -26.48
N GLN A 40 -2.65 2.34 -27.06
CA GLN A 40 -1.48 1.77 -26.38
C GLN A 40 -0.79 2.74 -25.42
N GLY A 41 -0.13 3.77 -25.94
CA GLY A 41 0.67 4.67 -25.11
C GLY A 41 -0.16 5.46 -24.08
N ARG A 42 -1.43 5.77 -24.38
CA ARG A 42 -2.30 6.48 -23.44
C ARG A 42 -2.66 5.60 -22.24
N VAL A 43 -3.00 4.34 -22.50
CA VAL A 43 -3.41 3.39 -21.47
C VAL A 43 -2.22 2.90 -20.66
N GLU A 44 -1.09 2.58 -21.30
CA GLU A 44 0.14 2.17 -20.58
C GLU A 44 0.60 3.28 -19.62
N ASN A 45 0.64 4.53 -20.09
CA ASN A 45 0.97 5.67 -19.23
C ASN A 45 -0.04 5.89 -18.11
N PHE A 46 -1.33 5.66 -18.38
CA PHE A 46 -2.36 5.77 -17.36
C PHE A 46 -2.16 4.71 -16.26
N ILE A 47 -1.92 3.46 -16.63
CA ILE A 47 -1.67 2.36 -15.69
C ILE A 47 -0.45 2.69 -14.83
N HIS A 48 0.67 3.11 -15.42
CA HIS A 48 1.85 3.52 -14.65
C HIS A 48 1.57 4.66 -13.66
N LYS A 49 0.74 5.65 -14.04
CA LYS A 49 0.32 6.72 -13.12
C LYS A 49 -0.51 6.19 -11.96
N GLN A 50 -1.40 5.22 -12.22
CA GLN A 50 -2.22 4.62 -11.18
C GLN A 50 -1.40 3.73 -10.25
N GLU A 51 -0.48 2.91 -10.78
CA GLU A 51 0.45 2.12 -9.97
C GLU A 51 1.30 3.01 -9.06
N LYS A 52 1.85 4.11 -9.60
CA LYS A 52 2.58 5.09 -8.78
C LYS A 52 1.70 5.66 -7.67
N ARG A 53 0.44 6.02 -7.97
CA ARG A 53 -0.50 6.54 -6.98
C ARG A 53 -0.86 5.50 -5.93
N LEU A 54 -1.09 4.25 -6.35
CA LEU A 54 -1.38 3.11 -5.49
C LEU A 54 -0.24 2.87 -4.51
N PHE A 55 0.99 2.68 -5.00
CA PHE A 55 2.15 2.47 -4.14
C PHE A 55 2.41 3.65 -3.20
N THR A 56 2.23 4.89 -3.67
CA THR A 56 2.41 6.07 -2.80
C THR A 56 1.42 6.05 -1.64
N ASN A 57 0.13 5.84 -1.94
CA ASN A 57 -0.91 5.84 -0.92
C ASN A 57 -0.79 4.64 0.02
N PHE A 58 -0.52 3.46 -0.55
CA PHE A 58 -0.34 2.22 0.20
C PHE A 58 0.77 2.35 1.24
N HIS A 59 1.98 2.80 0.86
CA HIS A 59 3.08 2.91 1.84
C HIS A 59 2.83 4.00 2.89
N ARG A 60 2.13 5.09 2.54
CA ARG A 60 1.69 6.08 3.53
C ARG A 60 0.74 5.45 4.56
N GLN A 61 -0.25 4.68 4.10
CA GLN A 61 -1.19 3.97 4.97
C GLN A 61 -0.49 2.91 5.81
N LEU A 62 0.33 2.07 5.19
CA LEU A 62 1.14 1.04 5.85
C LEU A 62 1.93 1.63 7.01
N PHE A 63 2.60 2.77 6.79
CA PHE A 63 3.36 3.45 7.83
C PHE A 63 2.48 4.08 8.91
N CYS A 64 1.37 4.71 8.52
CA CYS A 64 0.41 5.27 9.48
C CYS A 64 -0.33 4.19 10.30
N TRP A 65 -0.29 2.93 9.87
CA TRP A 65 -0.88 1.78 10.56
C TRP A 65 0.15 0.94 11.32
N LEU A 66 1.39 1.42 11.48
CA LEU A 66 2.46 0.69 12.14
C LEU A 66 2.04 0.14 13.52
N ASP A 67 1.33 0.93 14.31
CA ASP A 67 0.79 0.56 15.62
C ASP A 67 -0.15 -0.66 15.58
N ARG A 68 -0.81 -0.90 14.43
CA ARG A 68 -1.76 -2.00 14.23
C ARG A 68 -1.10 -3.30 13.83
N TRP A 69 0.05 -3.25 13.16
CA TRP A 69 0.67 -4.46 12.59
C TRP A 69 2.03 -4.83 13.14
N VAL A 70 2.75 -3.91 13.81
CA VAL A 70 4.13 -4.16 14.28
C VAL A 70 4.25 -5.34 15.26
N ASN A 71 3.19 -5.63 16.02
CA ASN A 71 3.17 -6.70 17.03
C ASN A 71 2.49 -7.99 16.55
N LEU A 72 2.10 -8.07 15.26
CA LEU A 72 1.44 -9.25 14.73
C LEU A 72 2.43 -10.36 14.46
N THR A 73 2.05 -11.59 14.77
CA THR A 73 2.76 -12.79 14.33
C THR A 73 2.30 -13.20 12.93
N MET A 74 3.10 -14.00 12.23
CA MET A 74 2.69 -14.54 10.92
C MET A 74 1.42 -15.40 11.00
N ASP A 75 1.15 -16.05 12.14
CA ASP A 75 -0.09 -16.81 12.33
C ASP A 75 -1.31 -15.89 12.51
N ASP A 76 -1.12 -14.69 13.09
CA ASP A 76 -2.18 -13.68 13.12
C ASP A 76 -2.48 -13.16 11.71
N ILE A 77 -1.44 -12.92 10.90
CA ILE A 77 -1.58 -12.54 9.48
C ILE A 77 -2.42 -13.57 8.72
N ARG A 78 -2.09 -14.86 8.84
CA ARG A 78 -2.82 -15.95 8.16
C ARG A 78 -4.29 -15.99 8.54
N ARG A 79 -4.63 -15.84 9.83
CA ARG A 79 -6.03 -15.80 10.27
C ARG A 79 -6.79 -14.60 9.68
N MET A 80 -6.17 -13.43 9.65
CA MET A 80 -6.78 -12.24 9.05
C MET A 80 -6.93 -12.36 7.53
N GLU A 81 -6.00 -13.01 6.83
CA GLU A 81 -6.11 -13.30 5.39
C GLU A 81 -7.34 -14.18 5.12
N GLU A 82 -7.56 -15.24 5.91
CA GLU A 82 -8.75 -16.10 5.79
C GLU A 82 -10.07 -15.35 6.08
N GLU A 83 -10.10 -14.52 7.13
CA GLU A 83 -11.26 -13.70 7.47
C GLU A 83 -11.57 -12.68 6.36
N THR A 84 -10.54 -11.96 5.90
CA THR A 84 -10.66 -10.97 4.81
C THR A 84 -11.14 -11.63 3.52
N GLN A 85 -10.66 -12.84 3.20
CA GLN A 85 -11.13 -13.58 2.03
C GLN A 85 -12.63 -13.85 2.10
N ARG A 86 -13.12 -14.35 3.25
CA ARG A 86 -14.56 -14.63 3.46
C ARG A 86 -15.40 -13.35 3.34
N GLU A 87 -14.93 -12.24 3.90
CA GLU A 87 -15.62 -10.94 3.80
C GLU A 87 -15.67 -10.43 2.35
N LEU A 88 -14.55 -10.50 1.63
CA LEU A 88 -14.47 -10.06 0.24
C LEU A 88 -15.36 -10.89 -0.68
N ASP A 89 -15.46 -12.20 -0.45
CA ASP A 89 -16.36 -13.07 -1.21
C ASP A 89 -17.83 -12.65 -1.01
N GLN A 90 -18.24 -12.35 0.22
CA GLN A 90 -19.59 -11.86 0.52
C GLN A 90 -19.90 -10.53 -0.19
N VAL A 91 -18.95 -9.59 -0.16
CA VAL A 91 -19.08 -8.27 -0.80
C VAL A 91 -19.11 -8.40 -2.32
N CYS A 92 -18.31 -9.29 -2.90
CA CYS A 92 -18.27 -9.50 -4.36
C CYS A 92 -19.55 -10.17 -4.89
N ILE A 93 -20.15 -11.08 -4.12
CA ILE A 93 -21.41 -11.76 -4.48
C ILE A 93 -22.62 -10.82 -4.41
N HIS A 94 -22.58 -9.77 -3.57
CA HIS A 94 -23.67 -8.81 -3.39
C HIS A 94 -23.59 -7.56 -4.28
N LYS A 95 -22.81 -7.59 -5.37
CA LYS A 95 -22.89 -6.52 -6.37
C LYS A 95 -24.15 -6.71 -7.24
N PRO A 96 -25.00 -5.67 -7.43
CA PRO A 96 -26.04 -5.69 -8.46
C PRO A 96 -25.44 -5.75 -9.87
#